data_AF-A0A4V2Z953-F1
#
_entry.id   AF-A0A4V2Z953-F1
#
_cell.length_a   1.000
_cell.length_b   1.000
_cell.length_c   1.000
_cell.angle_alpha   90.00
_cell.angle_beta   90.00
_cell.angle_gamma   90.00
#
_symmetry.space_group_name_H-M   'P 1'
#
loop_
_entity.id
_entity.type
_entity.pdbx_description
1 polymer ?
#
loop_
_entity_poly.entity_id
_entity_poly.type
_entity_poly.pdbx_seq_one_letter_code
_entity_poly.pdbx_strand_id
1 'polypeptide(L)'
;MKIFNNTFLLRLAVAIILFMHSVPGMFNNGVNTFGTLYLDQIGFAPFGIFLAWTIKLSHLVAALCLLFGKYVKLTSLVTILVLITGIILIHFKEGWYVVGGGRNGVEFNFLLIFALLAIMFPNGLKKAA
;
A
#
# COMPACT_ATOMS: atom_id res chain seq x y z
N MET A 1 22.42 -7.05 -0.18
CA MET A 1 21.42 -8.13 -0.05
C MET A 1 21.28 -8.80 -1.40
N LYS A 2 21.31 -10.14 -1.51
CA LYS A 2 21.01 -10.80 -2.79
C LYS A 2 19.56 -10.48 -3.16
N ILE A 3 19.35 -9.96 -4.37
CA ILE A 3 18.02 -9.60 -4.88
C ILE A 3 17.10 -10.83 -4.85
N PHE A 4 17.65 -11.99 -5.22
CA PHE A 4 16.98 -13.29 -5.12
C PHE A 4 17.25 -13.91 -3.74
N ASN A 5 16.21 -13.93 -2.90
CA ASN A 5 16.21 -14.55 -1.57
C ASN A 5 14.81 -15.09 -1.25
N ASN A 6 14.61 -15.66 -0.05
CA ASN A 6 13.36 -16.30 0.36
C ASN A 6 12.10 -15.40 0.27
N THR A 7 12.27 -14.08 0.27
CA THR A 7 11.14 -13.12 0.15
C THR A 7 10.95 -12.58 -1.27
N PHE A 8 11.80 -12.96 -2.23
CA PHE A 8 11.80 -12.34 -3.56
C PHE A 8 10.45 -12.45 -4.26
N LEU A 9 9.83 -13.62 -4.26
CA LEU A 9 8.53 -13.83 -4.91
C LEU A 9 7.45 -12.92 -4.30
N LEU A 10 7.43 -12.81 -2.97
CA LEU A 10 6.48 -11.95 -2.26
C LEU A 10 6.76 -10.47 -2.54
N ARG A 11 8.04 -10.06 -2.55
CA ARG A 11 8.45 -8.69 -2.92
C ARG A 11 8.06 -8.34 -4.34
N LEU A 12 8.22 -9.26 -5.29
CA LEU A 12 7.85 -9.07 -6.69
C LEU A 12 6.33 -8.90 -6.82
N ALA A 13 5.54 -9.79 -6.23
CA ALA A 13 4.08 -9.72 -6.28
C ALA A 13 3.55 -8.41 -5.66
N VAL A 14 4.02 -8.06 -4.45
CA VAL A 14 3.64 -6.81 -3.79
C VAL A 14 4.09 -5.59 -4.60
N ALA A 15 5.31 -5.58 -5.14
CA ALA A 15 5.79 -4.47 -5.97
C ALA A 15 4.90 -4.25 -7.22
N ILE A 16 4.50 -5.32 -7.92
CA ILE A 16 3.59 -5.24 -9.07
C ILE A 16 2.23 -4.67 -8.64
N ILE A 17 1.67 -5.15 -7.53
CA ILE A 17 0.40 -4.65 -7.00
C ILE A 17 0.49 -3.15 -6.69
N LEU A 18 1.54 -2.71 -5.96
CA LEU A 18 1.71 -1.30 -5.61
C LEU A 18 1.90 -0.43 -6.84
N PHE A 19 2.63 -0.92 -7.85
CA PHE A 19 2.82 -0.25 -9.12
C PHE A 19 1.48 -0.09 -9.87
N MET A 20 0.74 -1.19 -10.07
CA MET A 20 -0.55 -1.19 -10.77
C MET A 20 -1.64 -0.40 -10.03
N HIS A 21 -1.58 -0.34 -8.70
CA HIS A 21 -2.49 0.50 -7.92
C HIS A 21 -2.16 2.00 -8.04
N SER A 22 -0.90 2.35 -8.34
CA SER A 22 -0.44 3.74 -8.31
C SER A 22 -0.47 4.40 -9.69
N VAL A 23 0.12 3.74 -10.69
CA VAL A 23 0.46 4.33 -11.98
C VAL A 23 -0.77 4.69 -12.83
N PRO A 24 -1.78 3.81 -13.03
CA PRO A 24 -2.92 4.14 -13.89
C PRO A 24 -3.68 5.40 -13.44
N GLY A 25 -3.81 5.60 -12.12
CA GLY A 25 -4.49 6.76 -11.54
C GLY A 25 -3.82 8.10 -11.86
N MET A 26 -2.52 8.09 -12.14
CA MET A 26 -1.74 9.29 -12.48
C MET A 26 -2.05 9.80 -13.89
N PHE A 27 -2.56 8.93 -14.78
CA PHE A 27 -2.81 9.25 -16.19
C PHE A 27 -4.29 9.47 -16.53
N ASN A 28 -5.21 9.20 -15.58
CA ASN A 28 -6.65 9.37 -15.79
C ASN A 28 -7.29 10.42 -14.87
N ASN A 29 -6.47 11.33 -14.32
CA ASN A 29 -6.85 12.35 -13.34
C ASN A 29 -7.39 11.79 -12.00
N GLY A 30 -7.32 10.48 -11.78
CA GLY A 30 -7.86 9.82 -10.59
C GLY A 30 -7.22 10.29 -9.28
N VAL A 31 -5.91 10.60 -9.29
CA VAL A 31 -5.22 11.12 -8.09
C VAL A 31 -5.76 12.50 -7.70
N ASN A 32 -5.93 13.40 -8.67
CA ASN A 32 -6.45 14.74 -8.42
C ASN A 32 -7.90 14.68 -7.95
N THR A 33 -8.73 13.86 -8.61
CA THR A 33 -10.12 13.62 -8.22
C THR A 33 -10.22 13.06 -6.80
N PHE A 34 -9.35 12.12 -6.41
CA PHE A 34 -9.31 11.61 -5.03
C PHE A 34 -8.91 12.72 -4.03
N GLY A 35 -7.98 13.58 -4.40
CA GLY A 35 -7.60 14.74 -3.60
C GLY A 35 -8.75 15.72 -3.37
N THR A 36 -9.37 16.19 -4.45
CA THR A 36 -10.37 17.28 -4.40
C THR A 36 -11.77 16.83 -4.04
N LEU A 37 -12.23 15.70 -4.58
CA LEU A 37 -13.61 15.25 -4.38
C LEU A 37 -13.78 14.35 -3.16
N TYR A 38 -12.69 13.84 -2.59
CA TYR A 38 -12.75 12.99 -1.40
C TYR A 38 -11.95 13.55 -0.22
N LEU A 39 -10.63 13.66 -0.32
CA LEU A 39 -9.79 14.05 0.83
C LEU A 39 -10.12 15.46 1.34
N ASP A 40 -10.30 16.43 0.44
CA ASP A 40 -10.71 17.78 0.83
C ASP A 40 -12.07 17.78 1.55
N GLN A 41 -13.01 16.93 1.14
CA GLN A 41 -14.36 16.84 1.72
C GLN A 41 -14.39 16.25 3.14
N ILE A 42 -13.37 15.46 3.51
CA ILE A 42 -13.28 14.81 4.83
C ILE A 42 -12.32 15.54 5.79
N GLY A 43 -11.96 16.79 5.49
CA GLY A 43 -11.20 17.66 6.39
C GLY A 43 -9.72 17.84 6.06
N PHE A 44 -9.23 17.35 4.92
CA PHE A 44 -7.84 17.58 4.50
C PHE A 44 -7.67 18.82 3.61
N ALA A 45 -8.74 19.58 3.33
CA ALA A 45 -8.63 20.80 2.54
C ALA A 45 -7.69 21.82 3.20
N PRO A 46 -6.84 22.54 2.43
CA PRO A 46 -6.66 22.50 0.97
C PRO A 46 -5.56 21.52 0.50
N PHE A 47 -5.16 20.57 1.35
CA PHE A 47 -4.02 19.68 1.13
C PHE A 47 -4.39 18.32 0.52
N GLY A 48 -5.64 18.07 0.12
CA GLY A 48 -6.09 16.77 -0.38
C GLY A 48 -5.32 16.30 -1.60
N ILE A 49 -5.06 17.17 -2.58
CA ILE A 49 -4.23 16.84 -3.76
C ILE A 49 -2.81 16.46 -3.33
N PHE A 50 -2.18 17.24 -2.47
CA PHE A 50 -0.82 16.99 -2.00
C PHE A 50 -0.72 15.62 -1.29
N LEU A 51 -1.70 15.31 -0.43
CA LEU A 51 -1.75 14.04 0.27
C LEU A 51 -2.00 12.86 -0.69
N ALA A 52 -2.91 13.00 -1.65
CA ALA A 52 -3.17 11.99 -2.68
C ALA A 52 -1.92 11.64 -3.49
N TRP A 53 -1.17 12.65 -3.95
CA TRP A 53 0.09 12.45 -4.67
C TRP A 53 1.17 11.84 -3.77
N THR A 54 1.28 12.29 -2.53
CA THR A 54 2.23 11.73 -1.55
C THR A 54 2.00 10.23 -1.35
N ILE A 55 0.75 9.81 -1.20
CA ILE A 55 0.35 8.40 -1.09
C ILE A 55 0.72 7.61 -2.36
N LYS A 56 0.42 8.13 -3.55
CA LYS A 56 0.67 7.40 -4.80
C LYS A 56 2.17 7.30 -5.11
N LEU A 57 2.93 8.35 -4.83
CA LEU A 57 4.39 8.34 -4.97
C LEU A 57 5.05 7.44 -3.92
N SER A 58 4.56 7.38 -2.68
CA SER A 58 5.11 6.48 -1.66
C SER A 58 4.98 5.02 -2.07
N HIS A 59 3.87 4.63 -2.71
CA HIS A 59 3.69 3.28 -3.24
C HIS A 59 4.63 2.96 -4.42
N LEU A 60 4.90 3.92 -5.31
CA LEU A 60 5.88 3.75 -6.39
C LEU A 60 7.30 3.57 -5.84
N VAL A 61 7.69 4.40 -4.86
CA VAL A 61 8.97 4.28 -4.16
C VAL A 61 9.06 2.93 -3.44
N ALA A 62 7.99 2.50 -2.77
CA ALA A 62 7.93 1.20 -2.12
C ALA A 62 8.08 0.05 -3.11
N ALA A 63 7.40 0.09 -4.26
CA ALA A 63 7.51 -0.93 -5.30
C ALA A 63 8.96 -1.11 -5.78
N LEU A 64 9.65 0.00 -6.09
CA LEU A 64 11.07 -0.03 -6.50
C LEU A 64 11.97 -0.55 -5.38
N CYS A 65 11.77 -0.06 -4.15
CA CYS A 65 12.53 -0.49 -2.97
C CYS A 65 12.37 -1.99 -2.68
N LEU A 66 11.16 -2.52 -2.76
CA LEU A 66 10.87 -3.95 -2.59
C LEU A 66 11.53 -4.78 -3.69
N LEU A 67 11.40 -4.37 -4.95
CA LEU A 67 11.96 -5.07 -6.10
C LEU A 67 13.50 -5.19 -5.99
N PHE A 68 14.18 -4.08 -5.69
CA PHE A 68 15.64 -4.06 -5.54
C PHE A 68 16.15 -4.50 -4.16
N GLY A 69 15.24 -4.77 -3.21
CA GLY A 69 15.60 -5.14 -1.85
C GLY A 69 16.34 -4.03 -1.09
N LYS A 70 16.04 -2.75 -1.38
CA LYS A 70 16.60 -1.57 -0.70
C LYS A 70 15.54 -0.94 0.19
N TYR A 71 15.92 -0.43 1.36
CA TYR A 71 15.02 0.25 2.31
C TYR A 71 13.73 -0.52 2.67
N VAL A 72 13.72 -1.85 2.50
CA VAL A 72 12.54 -2.72 2.59
C VAL A 72 11.74 -2.47 3.86
N LYS A 73 12.39 -2.40 5.02
CA LYS A 73 11.70 -2.19 6.29
C LYS A 73 11.01 -0.83 6.37
N LEU A 74 11.68 0.24 5.93
CA LEU A 74 11.14 1.60 5.98
C LEU A 74 9.95 1.74 5.04
N THR A 75 10.10 1.33 3.78
CA THR A 75 9.02 1.47 2.79
C THR A 75 7.83 0.56 3.09
N SER A 76 8.07 -0.63 3.64
CA SER A 76 7.00 -1.52 4.11
C SER A 76 6.23 -0.90 5.27
N LEU A 77 6.92 -0.32 6.26
CA LEU A 77 6.28 0.36 7.38
C LEU A 77 5.40 1.52 6.93
N VAL A 78 5.92 2.40 6.07
CA VAL A 78 5.14 3.52 5.50
C VAL A 78 3.93 3.01 4.73
N THR A 79 4.10 1.97 3.91
CA THR A 79 3.00 1.38 3.14
C THR A 79 1.94 0.77 4.06
N ILE A 80 2.32 0.09 5.14
CA ILE A 80 1.38 -0.43 6.15
C ILE A 80 0.55 0.69 6.77
N LEU A 81 1.17 1.82 7.15
CA LEU A 81 0.45 2.97 7.71
C LEU A 81 -0.57 3.55 6.72
N VAL A 82 -0.21 3.61 5.44
CA VAL A 82 -1.12 4.04 4.37
C VAL A 82 -2.28 3.06 4.19
N LEU A 83 -2.02 1.74 4.19
CA LEU A 83 -3.07 0.71 4.09
C LEU A 83 -4.02 0.75 5.29
N ILE A 84 -3.51 0.93 6.51
CA ILE A 84 -4.34 1.08 7.71
C ILE A 84 -5.22 2.34 7.61
N THR A 85 -4.64 3.46 7.19
CA THR A 85 -5.40 4.70 6.97
C THR A 85 -6.48 4.50 5.89
N GLY A 86 -6.15 3.81 4.80
CA GLY A 86 -7.11 3.45 3.75
C GLY A 86 -8.25 2.57 4.26
N ILE A 87 -7.96 1.62 5.16
CA ILE A 87 -8.99 0.82 5.84
C ILE A 87 -9.92 1.73 6.63
N ILE A 88 -9.38 2.56 7.52
CA ILE A 88 -10.17 3.40 8.42
C ILE A 88 -11.06 4.36 7.63
N LEU A 89 -10.50 5.04 6.64
CA LEU A 89 -11.22 6.09 5.92
C LEU A 89 -12.17 5.54 4.85
N ILE A 90 -11.80 4.46 4.17
CA ILE A 90 -12.47 4.03 2.94
C ILE A 90 -13.10 2.65 3.10
N HIS A 91 -12.30 1.64 3.44
CA HIS A 91 -12.71 0.25 3.24
C HIS A 91 -13.52 -0.35 4.40
N PHE A 92 -13.35 0.16 5.62
CA PHE A 92 -14.01 -0.42 6.79
C PHE A 92 -15.54 -0.43 6.68
N LYS A 93 -16.12 0.66 6.16
CA LYS A 93 -17.57 0.77 5.93
C LYS A 93 -18.11 -0.16 4.84
N GLU A 94 -17.24 -0.61 3.93
CA GLU A 94 -17.59 -1.53 2.83
C GLU A 94 -17.52 -3.00 3.27
N GLY A 95 -17.07 -3.26 4.50
CA GLY A 95 -16.97 -4.61 5.07
C GLY A 95 -15.73 -5.37 4.61
N TRP A 96 -15.83 -6.69 4.50
CA TRP A 96 -14.67 -7.56 4.27
C TRP A 96 -14.30 -7.71 2.80
N TYR A 97 -15.27 -7.93 1.92
CA TYR A 97 -15.03 -8.50 0.60
C TYR A 97 -14.56 -7.47 -0.45
N VAL A 98 -13.50 -7.80 -1.18
CA VAL A 98 -13.12 -7.16 -2.46
C VAL A 98 -13.76 -7.93 -3.61
N VAL A 99 -13.85 -9.26 -3.52
CA VAL A 99 -14.59 -10.13 -4.45
C VAL A 99 -15.52 -11.06 -3.68
N GLY A 100 -16.70 -11.38 -4.24
CA GLY A 100 -17.67 -12.28 -3.63
C GLY A 100 -18.84 -11.54 -2.99
N GLY A 101 -19.04 -11.70 -1.67
CA GLY A 101 -20.19 -11.16 -0.92
C GLY A 101 -20.22 -9.63 -0.76
N GLY A 102 -19.37 -8.89 -1.47
CA GLY A 102 -19.25 -7.44 -1.40
C GLY A 102 -18.21 -6.91 -2.40
N ARG A 103 -17.85 -5.63 -2.26
CA ARG A 103 -16.82 -4.96 -3.07
C ARG A 103 -16.08 -3.95 -2.21
N ASN A 104 -14.85 -3.62 -2.61
CA ASN A 104 -14.06 -2.54 -2.01
C ASN A 104 -13.79 -2.68 -0.50
N GLY A 105 -13.91 -3.89 0.06
CA GLY A 105 -13.68 -4.18 1.47
C GLY A 105 -12.22 -4.32 1.89
N VAL A 106 -12.02 -4.79 3.12
CA VAL A 106 -10.73 -4.82 3.83
C VAL A 106 -9.79 -5.97 3.43
N GLU A 107 -10.28 -7.08 2.88
CA GLU A 107 -9.52 -8.34 2.75
C GLU A 107 -8.17 -8.19 2.03
N PHE A 108 -8.12 -7.36 0.98
CA PHE A 108 -6.88 -7.14 0.23
C PHE A 108 -5.88 -6.28 0.99
N ASN A 109 -6.35 -5.26 1.73
CA ASN A 109 -5.49 -4.47 2.61
C ASN A 109 -4.91 -5.34 3.73
N PHE A 110 -5.74 -6.20 4.34
CA PHE A 110 -5.30 -7.17 5.34
C PHE A 110 -4.19 -8.07 4.78
N LEU A 111 -4.41 -8.66 3.60
CA LEU A 111 -3.41 -9.51 2.93
C LEU A 111 -2.10 -8.75 2.69
N LEU A 112 -2.17 -7.53 2.15
CA LEU A 112 -0.97 -6.73 1.87
C LEU A 112 -0.21 -6.34 3.14
N ILE A 113 -0.89 -6.00 4.23
CA ILE A 113 -0.24 -5.69 5.52
C ILE A 113 0.58 -6.90 5.99
N PHE A 114 -0.02 -8.10 6.00
CA PHE A 114 0.68 -9.30 6.46
C PHE A 114 1.76 -9.75 5.47
N ALA A 115 1.58 -9.55 4.17
CA ALA A 115 2.63 -9.78 3.17
C ALA A 115 3.85 -8.87 3.42
N LEU A 116 3.63 -7.59 3.69
CA LEU A 116 4.68 -6.63 4.02
C LEU A 116 5.38 -6.99 5.35
N LEU A 117 4.64 -7.43 6.37
CA LEU A 117 5.23 -7.93 7.62
C LEU A 117 6.10 -9.17 7.38
N ALA A 118 5.65 -10.14 6.59
CA ALA A 118 6.44 -11.31 6.23
C ALA A 118 7.72 -10.94 5.45
N ILE A 119 7.64 -9.92 4.58
CA ILE A 119 8.82 -9.35 3.90
C ILE A 119 9.78 -8.69 4.90
N MET A 120 9.28 -7.94 5.88
CA MET A 120 10.08 -7.26 6.90
C MET A 120 10.77 -8.22 7.87
N PHE A 121 10.12 -9.36 8.15
CA PHE A 121 10.53 -10.34 9.13
C PHE A 121 10.60 -11.75 8.49
N PRO A 122 11.56 -11.99 7.57
CA PRO A 122 11.64 -13.25 6.80
C PRO A 122 11.88 -14.50 7.66
N ASN A 123 12.35 -14.33 8.90
CA ASN A 123 12.62 -15.40 9.85
C ASN A 123 11.58 -15.45 10.99
N GLY A 124 10.45 -14.75 10.84
CA GLY A 124 9.45 -14.59 11.89
C GLY A 124 9.79 -13.51 12.92
N LEU A 125 8.94 -13.40 13.95
CA LEU A 125 9.00 -12.35 14.98
C LEU A 125 9.85 -12.70 16.21
N LYS A 126 10.27 -13.95 16.35
CA LYS A 126 11.07 -14.38 17.51
C LYS A 126 12.50 -13.84 17.35
N LYS A 127 13.01 -13.18 18.39
CA LYS A 127 14.46 -13.00 18.56
C LYS A 127 15.06 -14.41 18.68
N ALA A 128 16.14 -14.67 17.94
CA ALA A 128 16.96 -15.85 18.22
C ALA A 128 17.37 -15.78 19.70
N ALA A 129 16.97 -16.79 20.46
CA ALA A 129 17.41 -16.97 21.84
C ALA A 129 18.88 -17.34 21.87
#